data_AF-A0A9D5GJ05-F1
#
_entry.id   AF-A0A9D5GJ05-F1
#
_cell.length_a   1.000
_cell.length_b   1.000
_cell.length_c   1.000
_cell.angle_alpha   90.00
_cell.angle_beta   90.00
_cell.angle_gamma   90.00
#
_symmetry.space_group_name_H-M   'P 1'
#
loop_
_entity.id
_entity.type
_entity.pdbx_description
1 polymer ?
#
loop_
_entity_poly.entity_id
_entity_poly.type
_entity_poly.pdbx_seq_one_letter_code
_entity_poly.pdbx_strand_id
1 'polypeptide(L)'
;MDNNPVSGFLAFLNSGGPAMWALLVLSILSIGIVLERLFFFSKQHSDPNRLLREIGERVSADDMKGATDICDRERGMLPRILQFGLYRAEKSRADISDALSIALLEQLNLLEANLSIIGTVAVIAPFVGLFGTVLGIIRAFKDIALKGNSTPAVVAAGVSEALVTTAAGLAVAVIAVIFFNYFKSRIKAYNQEMIVTANKLAEMLHFHNTGAPIPTELYTPPSAKRPVTAPAPRPSGPAGGT
;
A
#
# COMPACT_ATOMS: atom_id res chain seq x y z
N MET A 1 -2.45 -27.86 38.09
CA MET A 1 -2.15 -27.55 36.67
C MET A 1 -2.83 -26.23 36.37
N ASP A 2 -2.13 -25.13 36.58
CA ASP A 2 -2.68 -23.79 36.37
C ASP A 2 -2.73 -23.52 34.87
N ASN A 3 -3.89 -23.81 34.26
CA ASN A 3 -4.19 -23.57 32.85
C ASN A 3 -4.45 -22.08 32.59
N ASN A 4 -3.50 -21.23 32.96
CA ASN A 4 -3.55 -19.82 32.62
C ASN A 4 -2.79 -19.64 31.28
N PRO A 5 -3.45 -19.27 30.17
CA PRO A 5 -2.78 -19.15 28.87
C PRO A 5 -1.58 -18.19 28.90
N VAL A 6 -1.59 -17.24 29.84
CA VAL A 6 -0.49 -16.30 30.09
C VAL A 6 0.76 -16.98 30.66
N SER A 7 0.63 -17.96 31.57
CA SER A 7 1.79 -18.65 32.16
C SER A 7 2.49 -19.55 31.13
N GLY A 8 1.73 -20.24 30.28
CA GLY A 8 2.27 -21.02 29.17
C GLY A 8 3.00 -20.15 28.13
N PHE A 9 2.46 -18.98 27.82
CA PHE A 9 3.11 -18.03 26.90
C PHE A 9 4.41 -17.45 27.48
N LEU A 10 4.41 -17.06 28.76
CA LEU A 10 5.62 -16.58 29.42
C LEU A 10 6.71 -17.66 29.52
N ALA A 11 6.33 -18.92 29.73
CA ALA A 11 7.26 -20.05 29.70
C ALA A 11 7.90 -20.20 28.30
N PHE A 12 7.09 -20.09 27.24
CA PHE A 12 7.56 -20.15 25.85
C PHE A 12 8.52 -19.00 25.49
N LEU A 13 8.26 -17.78 25.98
CA LEU A 13 9.16 -16.64 25.77
C LEU A 13 10.49 -16.81 26.52
N ASN A 14 10.44 -17.32 27.75
CA ASN A 14 11.64 -17.56 28.54
C ASN A 14 12.51 -18.67 27.95
N SER A 15 11.91 -19.65 27.26
CA SER A 15 12.61 -20.70 26.50
C SER A 15 13.10 -20.25 25.11
N GLY A 16 13.29 -18.98 24.84
CA GLY A 16 14.01 -18.52 23.63
C GLY A 16 15.04 -17.44 23.93
N GLY A 17 15.25 -17.16 25.22
CA GLY A 17 16.13 -16.11 25.69
C GLY A 17 15.77 -14.69 25.20
N PRO A 18 16.74 -13.75 25.23
CA PRO A 18 16.53 -12.35 24.89
C PRO A 18 16.08 -12.10 23.44
N ALA A 19 16.47 -12.97 22.50
CA ALA A 19 16.07 -12.85 21.10
C ALA A 19 14.56 -13.04 20.93
N MET A 20 13.93 -13.90 21.75
CA MET A 20 12.48 -14.10 21.72
C MET A 20 11.71 -12.84 22.17
N TRP A 21 12.23 -12.12 23.17
CA TRP A 21 11.66 -10.82 23.58
C TRP A 21 11.79 -9.76 22.47
N ALA A 22 12.93 -9.72 21.78
CA ALA A 22 13.10 -8.84 20.61
C ALA A 22 12.09 -9.18 19.50
N LEU A 23 11.92 -10.47 19.19
CA LEU A 23 10.93 -10.94 18.21
C LEU A 23 9.49 -10.59 18.60
N LEU A 24 9.15 -10.65 19.89
CA LEU A 24 7.84 -10.26 20.38
C LEU A 24 7.56 -8.77 20.10
N VAL A 25 8.54 -7.90 20.39
CA VAL A 25 8.43 -6.46 20.09
C VAL A 25 8.23 -6.23 18.59
N LEU A 26 9.02 -6.90 17.74
CA LEU A 26 8.88 -6.82 16.29
C LEU A 26 7.51 -7.31 15.80
N SER A 27 6.99 -8.37 16.42
CA SER A 27 5.67 -8.92 16.10
C SER A 27 4.55 -7.94 16.45
N ILE A 28 4.57 -7.37 17.67
CA ILE A 28 3.58 -6.39 18.12
C ILE A 28 3.62 -5.14 17.23
N LEU A 29 4.82 -4.65 16.93
CA LEU A 29 5.00 -3.49 16.05
C LEU A 29 4.48 -3.77 14.64
N SER A 30 4.78 -4.94 14.07
CA SER A 30 4.27 -5.37 12.76
C SER A 30 2.74 -5.40 12.73
N ILE A 31 2.12 -6.08 13.71
CA ILE A 31 0.66 -6.19 13.81
C ILE A 31 0.01 -4.81 14.00
N GLY A 32 0.60 -3.95 14.84
CA GLY A 32 0.12 -2.59 15.07
C GLY A 32 0.03 -1.78 13.79
N ILE A 33 1.09 -1.80 12.97
CA ILE A 33 1.10 -1.08 11.68
C ILE A 33 0.13 -1.73 10.69
N VAL A 34 0.03 -3.07 10.66
CA VAL A 34 -0.94 -3.76 9.79
C VAL A 34 -2.37 -3.31 10.10
N LEU A 35 -2.75 -3.25 11.38
CA LEU A 35 -4.09 -2.81 11.78
C LEU A 35 -4.34 -1.34 11.47
N GLU A 36 -3.36 -0.47 11.76
CA GLU A 36 -3.39 0.95 11.40
C GLU A 36 -3.64 1.12 9.89
N ARG A 37 -2.89 0.38 9.07
CA ARG A 37 -2.99 0.44 7.61
C ARG A 37 -4.29 -0.13 7.07
N LEU A 38 -4.79 -1.24 7.62
CA LEU A 38 -6.11 -1.77 7.24
C LEU A 38 -7.22 -0.75 7.49
N PHE A 39 -7.18 -0.07 8.64
CA PHE A 39 -8.16 0.96 8.97
C PHE A 39 -8.02 2.22 8.10
N PHE A 40 -6.78 2.64 7.82
CA PHE A 40 -6.50 3.76 6.92
C PHE A 40 -7.06 3.51 5.52
N PHE A 41 -6.80 2.35 4.92
CA PHE A 41 -7.32 2.00 3.59
C PHE A 41 -8.83 1.82 3.58
N SER A 42 -9.42 1.26 4.65
CA SER A 42 -10.87 1.11 4.75
C SER A 42 -11.59 2.47 4.72
N LYS A 43 -10.98 3.52 5.31
CA LYS A 43 -11.53 4.88 5.31
C LYS A 43 -11.34 5.66 4.01
N GLN A 44 -10.48 5.20 3.10
CA GLN A 44 -10.09 5.94 1.90
C GLN A 44 -10.99 5.64 0.67
N HIS A 45 -12.29 5.44 0.88
CA HIS A 45 -13.27 5.21 -0.20
C HIS A 45 -13.75 6.54 -0.80
N SER A 46 -12.96 7.12 -1.70
CA SER A 46 -13.47 8.10 -2.68
C SER A 46 -13.58 7.40 -4.03
N ASP A 47 -14.73 7.52 -4.69
CA ASP A 47 -14.91 7.03 -6.06
C ASP A 47 -14.35 8.08 -7.04
N PRO A 48 -13.20 7.81 -7.69
CA PRO A 48 -12.50 8.84 -8.45
C PRO A 48 -13.27 9.26 -9.70
N ASN A 49 -14.03 8.32 -10.30
CA ASN A 49 -14.82 8.60 -11.48
C ASN A 49 -16.03 9.48 -11.12
N ARG A 50 -16.66 9.22 -9.98
CA ARG A 50 -17.76 10.07 -9.49
C ARG A 50 -17.25 11.48 -9.19
N LEU A 51 -16.16 11.60 -8.45
CA LEU A 51 -15.60 12.89 -8.06
C LEU A 51 -15.19 13.72 -9.29
N LEU A 52 -14.50 13.10 -10.25
CA LEU A 52 -14.08 13.78 -11.47
C LEU A 52 -15.27 14.20 -12.35
N ARG A 53 -16.34 13.40 -12.40
CA ARG A 53 -17.57 13.76 -13.11
C ARG A 53 -18.27 14.96 -12.48
N GLU A 54 -18.48 14.95 -11.17
CA GLU A 54 -19.12 16.07 -10.45
C GLU A 54 -18.29 17.37 -10.60
N ILE A 55 -16.95 17.28 -10.54
CA ILE A 55 -16.06 18.42 -10.79
C ILE A 55 -16.15 18.89 -12.25
N GLY A 56 -16.16 17.97 -13.21
CA GLY A 56 -16.23 18.29 -14.63
C GLY A 56 -17.50 19.02 -15.04
N GLU A 57 -18.64 18.61 -14.49
CA GLU A 57 -19.93 19.28 -14.72
C GLU A 57 -19.89 20.73 -14.21
N ARG A 58 -19.27 20.98 -13.05
CA ARG A 58 -19.11 22.33 -12.48
C ARG A 58 -18.13 23.20 -13.26
N VAL A 59 -16.97 22.64 -13.63
CA VAL A 59 -15.98 23.34 -14.45
C VAL A 59 -16.54 23.70 -15.83
N SER A 60 -17.34 22.81 -16.44
CA SER A 60 -18.00 23.09 -17.72
C SER A 60 -19.05 24.21 -17.62
N ALA A 61 -19.65 24.39 -16.44
CA ALA A 61 -20.62 25.44 -16.15
C ALA A 61 -19.98 26.75 -15.67
N ASP A 62 -18.64 26.88 -15.75
CA ASP A 62 -17.87 28.03 -15.24
C ASP A 62 -17.98 28.24 -13.72
N ASP A 63 -18.42 27.23 -12.98
CA ASP A 63 -18.61 27.25 -11.52
C ASP A 63 -17.41 26.64 -10.78
N MET A 64 -16.28 27.36 -10.79
CA MET A 64 -15.05 26.93 -10.10
C MET A 64 -15.22 26.85 -8.57
N LYS A 65 -16.09 27.67 -7.99
CA LYS A 65 -16.41 27.63 -6.56
C LYS A 65 -17.15 26.34 -6.22
N GLY A 66 -18.16 25.97 -7.02
CA GLY A 66 -18.88 24.71 -6.86
C GLY A 66 -17.98 23.48 -7.01
N ALA A 67 -17.00 23.53 -7.94
CA ALA A 67 -16.00 22.46 -8.08
C ALA A 67 -15.12 22.31 -6.82
N THR A 68 -14.73 23.43 -6.21
CA THR A 68 -13.89 23.43 -4.99
C THR A 68 -14.69 22.95 -3.77
N ASP A 69 -15.96 23.35 -3.64
CA ASP A 69 -16.87 22.92 -2.58
C ASP A 69 -17.08 21.40 -2.56
N ILE A 70 -17.10 20.75 -3.73
CA ILE A 70 -17.19 19.28 -3.83
C ILE A 70 -15.94 18.65 -3.21
N CYS A 71 -14.76 19.19 -3.52
CA CYS A 71 -13.50 18.70 -2.95
C CYS A 71 -13.43 18.90 -1.42
N ASP A 72 -14.02 19.96 -0.87
CA ASP A 72 -14.04 20.23 0.57
C ASP A 72 -14.99 19.30 1.35
N ARG A 73 -16.07 18.85 0.71
CA ARG A 73 -17.06 17.93 1.32
C ARG A 73 -16.56 16.49 1.34
N GLU A 74 -15.76 16.09 0.36
CA GLU A 74 -15.20 14.75 0.30
C GLU A 74 -13.95 14.60 1.16
N ARG A 75 -13.95 13.58 2.02
CA ARG A 75 -12.77 13.23 2.82
C ARG A 75 -11.93 12.25 2.02
N GLY A 76 -10.70 12.63 1.72
CA GLY A 76 -9.76 11.73 1.08
C GLY A 76 -8.53 12.46 0.58
N MET A 77 -7.59 11.66 0.09
CA MET A 77 -6.37 12.14 -0.55
C MET A 77 -6.63 12.70 -1.95
N LEU A 78 -7.56 12.08 -2.70
CA LEU A 78 -7.88 12.49 -4.05
C LEU A 78 -8.52 13.88 -4.13
N PRO A 79 -9.58 14.23 -3.36
CA PRO A 79 -10.15 15.58 -3.34
C PRO A 79 -9.12 16.67 -3.05
N ARG A 80 -8.18 16.42 -2.12
CA ARG A 80 -7.10 17.35 -1.79
C ARG A 80 -6.21 17.62 -3.00
N ILE A 81 -5.82 16.60 -3.76
CA ILE A 81 -5.01 16.77 -4.98
C ILE A 81 -5.77 17.58 -6.02
N LEU A 82 -7.04 17.23 -6.27
CA LEU A 82 -7.85 17.92 -7.27
C LEU A 82 -8.06 19.39 -6.90
N GLN A 83 -8.26 19.69 -5.62
CA GLN A 83 -8.35 21.05 -5.11
C GLN A 83 -7.11 21.91 -5.42
N PHE A 84 -5.89 21.35 -5.28
CA PHE A 84 -4.66 22.07 -5.68
C PHE A 84 -4.63 22.40 -7.18
N GLY A 85 -5.17 21.54 -8.03
CA GLY A 85 -5.33 21.81 -9.46
C GLY A 85 -6.35 22.92 -9.73
N LEU A 86 -7.52 22.86 -9.07
CA LEU A 86 -8.59 23.84 -9.21
C LEU A 86 -8.16 25.25 -8.77
N TYR A 87 -7.40 25.38 -7.68
CA TYR A 87 -6.86 26.69 -7.24
C TYR A 87 -5.90 27.34 -8.24
N ARG A 88 -5.35 26.57 -9.18
CA ARG A 88 -4.45 27.05 -10.24
C ARG A 88 -5.09 26.97 -11.62
N ALA A 89 -6.41 26.82 -11.69
CA ALA A 89 -7.16 26.67 -12.93
C ALA A 89 -6.81 27.73 -13.99
N GLU A 90 -6.58 28.98 -13.61
CA GLU A 90 -6.29 30.08 -14.55
C GLU A 90 -4.85 30.08 -15.12
N LYS A 91 -3.98 29.19 -14.65
CA LYS A 91 -2.58 29.13 -15.10
C LYS A 91 -2.39 28.30 -16.37
N SER A 92 -1.15 28.25 -16.86
CA SER A 92 -0.80 27.39 -17.98
C SER A 92 -0.99 25.90 -17.62
N ARG A 93 -1.24 25.05 -18.62
CA ARG A 93 -1.34 23.59 -18.43
C ARG A 93 -0.11 23.02 -17.72
N ALA A 94 1.08 23.57 -18.03
CA ALA A 94 2.32 23.16 -17.38
C ALA A 94 2.30 23.45 -15.88
N ASP A 95 1.93 24.68 -15.48
CA ASP A 95 1.85 25.07 -14.07
C ASP A 95 0.83 24.25 -13.27
N ILE A 96 -0.29 23.89 -13.90
CA ILE A 96 -1.33 23.03 -13.30
C ILE A 96 -0.81 21.61 -13.11
N SER A 97 -0.19 21.03 -14.16
CA SER A 97 0.40 19.70 -14.12
C SER A 97 1.50 19.59 -13.07
N ASP A 98 2.34 20.61 -12.96
CA ASP A 98 3.42 20.66 -11.95
C ASP A 98 2.83 20.74 -10.54
N ALA A 99 1.80 21.56 -10.33
CA ALA A 99 1.13 21.66 -9.03
C ALA A 99 0.50 20.32 -8.59
N LEU A 100 -0.19 19.66 -9.51
CA LEU A 100 -0.79 18.36 -9.27
C LEU A 100 0.27 17.29 -9.01
N SER A 101 1.39 17.33 -9.72
CA SER A 101 2.52 16.41 -9.51
C SER A 101 3.14 16.58 -8.12
N ILE A 102 3.31 17.82 -7.65
CA ILE A 102 3.78 18.11 -6.29
C ILE A 102 2.79 17.54 -5.25
N ALA A 103 1.49 17.80 -5.42
CA ALA A 103 0.45 17.29 -4.53
C ALA A 103 0.40 15.75 -4.52
N LEU A 104 0.57 15.09 -5.68
CA LEU A 104 0.65 13.64 -5.79
C LEU A 104 1.82 13.07 -4.99
N LEU A 105 3.01 13.67 -5.10
CA LEU A 105 4.20 13.23 -4.37
C LEU A 105 4.05 13.36 -2.84
N GLU A 106 3.50 14.48 -2.38
CA GLU A 106 3.24 14.70 -0.95
C GLU A 106 2.28 13.63 -0.39
N GLN A 107 1.23 13.33 -1.15
CA GLN A 107 0.23 12.34 -0.78
C GLN A 107 0.76 10.90 -0.86
N LEU A 108 1.59 10.58 -1.87
CA LEU A 108 2.25 9.28 -1.98
C LEU A 108 3.14 9.00 -0.76
N ASN A 109 3.88 10.00 -0.27
CA ASN A 109 4.70 9.85 0.94
C ASN A 109 3.86 9.46 2.17
N LEU A 110 2.66 10.04 2.33
CA LEU A 110 1.74 9.67 3.40
C LEU A 110 1.20 8.24 3.23
N LEU A 111 0.98 7.81 1.98
CA LEU A 111 0.55 6.46 1.65
C LEU A 111 1.63 5.42 1.96
N GLU A 112 2.90 5.76 1.74
CA GLU A 112 4.06 4.90 1.97
C GLU A 112 4.60 4.92 3.41
N ALA A 113 4.21 5.91 4.22
CA ALA A 113 4.62 6.00 5.62
C ALA A 113 4.41 4.67 6.38
N ASN A 114 5.25 4.33 7.35
CA ASN A 114 5.14 3.09 8.14
C ASN A 114 5.29 1.76 7.34
N LEU A 115 5.11 1.72 6.01
CA LEU A 115 5.28 0.51 5.21
C LEU A 115 6.76 0.09 5.17
N SER A 116 7.67 1.07 5.16
CA SER A 116 9.10 0.84 5.30
C SER A 116 9.43 0.06 6.57
N ILE A 117 8.74 0.33 7.68
CA ILE A 117 8.94 -0.35 8.96
C ILE A 117 8.53 -1.83 8.84
N ILE A 118 7.36 -2.13 8.28
CA ILE A 118 6.95 -3.54 8.03
C ILE A 118 7.98 -4.24 7.13
N GLY A 119 8.44 -3.55 6.08
CA GLY A 119 9.49 -4.06 5.20
C GLY A 119 10.79 -4.35 5.94
N THR A 120 11.20 -3.49 6.87
CA THR A 120 12.36 -3.73 7.73
C THR A 120 12.13 -4.93 8.63
N VAL A 121 10.98 -5.03 9.31
CA VAL A 121 10.64 -6.18 10.19
C VAL A 121 10.69 -7.49 9.41
N ALA A 122 10.12 -7.52 8.20
CA ALA A 122 10.14 -8.67 7.30
C ALA A 122 11.57 -9.16 7.00
N VAL A 123 12.52 -8.24 6.85
CA VAL A 123 13.93 -8.58 6.58
C VAL A 123 14.69 -8.95 7.85
N ILE A 124 14.49 -8.23 8.97
CA ILE A 124 15.32 -8.42 10.17
C ILE A 124 14.85 -9.56 11.07
N ALA A 125 13.56 -9.89 11.10
CA ALA A 125 13.02 -10.91 12.00
C ALA A 125 13.68 -12.30 11.84
N PRO A 126 13.97 -12.81 10.63
CA PRO A 126 14.72 -14.05 10.45
C PRO A 126 16.13 -13.98 11.03
N PHE A 127 16.81 -12.84 10.85
CA PHE A 127 18.16 -12.64 11.38
C PHE A 127 18.17 -12.55 12.91
N VAL A 128 17.14 -11.96 13.52
CA VAL A 128 16.97 -11.99 14.99
C VAL A 128 16.74 -13.43 15.47
N GLY A 129 15.93 -14.22 14.75
CA GLY A 129 15.71 -15.64 15.04
C GLY A 129 17.00 -16.47 14.95
N LEU A 130 17.78 -16.26 13.90
CA LEU A 130 19.10 -16.89 13.70
C LEU A 130 20.11 -16.44 14.76
N PHE A 131 20.09 -15.16 15.15
CA PHE A 131 20.93 -14.69 16.25
C PHE A 131 20.55 -15.38 17.56
N GLY A 132 19.26 -15.63 17.79
CA GLY A 132 18.76 -16.43 18.89
C GLY A 132 19.35 -17.84 18.95
N THR A 133 19.51 -18.52 17.80
CA THR A 133 20.14 -19.86 17.80
C THR A 133 21.61 -19.80 18.17
N VAL A 134 22.34 -18.81 17.66
CA VAL A 134 23.75 -18.60 18.02
C VAL A 134 23.90 -18.39 19.52
N LEU A 135 23.04 -17.55 20.13
CA LEU A 135 23.04 -17.33 21.58
C LEU A 135 22.70 -18.60 22.36
N GLY A 136 21.72 -19.38 21.93
CA GLY A 136 21.35 -20.64 22.59
C GLY A 136 22.48 -21.67 22.56
N ILE A 137 23.16 -21.81 21.40
CA ILE A 137 24.32 -22.70 21.26
C ILE A 137 25.47 -22.24 22.18
N ILE A 138 25.79 -20.93 22.21
CA ILE A 138 26.83 -20.38 23.10
C ILE A 138 26.52 -20.70 24.57
N ARG A 139 25.26 -20.56 24.99
CA ARG A 139 24.82 -20.89 26.35
C ARG A 139 24.97 -22.37 26.66
N ALA A 140 24.56 -23.24 25.73
CA ALA A 140 24.69 -24.69 25.90
C ALA A 140 26.16 -25.10 26.13
N PHE A 141 27.09 -24.58 25.32
CA PHE A 141 28.52 -24.86 25.50
C PHE A 141 29.11 -24.26 26.77
N LYS A 142 28.68 -23.04 27.16
CA LYS A 142 29.10 -22.43 28.43
C LYS A 142 28.67 -23.28 29.63
N ASP A 143 27.45 -23.80 29.61
CA ASP A 143 26.93 -24.65 30.67
C ASP A 143 27.71 -25.97 30.81
N ILE A 144 28.10 -26.57 29.68
CA ILE A 144 28.97 -27.76 29.66
C ILE A 144 30.33 -27.45 30.27
N ALA A 145 30.94 -26.31 29.89
CA ALA A 145 32.24 -25.90 30.41
C ALA A 145 32.23 -25.64 31.93
N LEU A 146 31.14 -25.06 32.46
CA LEU A 146 31.02 -24.73 33.88
C LEU A 146 30.64 -25.93 34.75
N LYS A 147 29.71 -26.77 34.28
CA LYS A 147 29.16 -27.90 35.06
C LYS A 147 29.96 -29.19 34.87
N GLY A 148 30.91 -29.23 33.93
CA GLY A 148 31.67 -30.43 33.55
C GLY A 148 30.80 -31.55 32.99
N ASN A 149 29.52 -31.28 32.72
CA ASN A 149 28.52 -32.30 32.42
C ASN A 149 28.18 -32.25 30.92
N SER A 150 28.95 -32.97 30.12
CA SER A 150 28.85 -33.02 28.65
C SER A 150 27.80 -34.01 28.13
N THR A 151 26.75 -34.28 28.93
CA THR A 151 25.73 -35.23 28.49
C THR A 151 25.05 -34.72 27.19
N PRO A 152 24.83 -35.59 26.20
CA PRO A 152 24.14 -35.22 24.96
C PRO A 152 22.77 -34.57 25.19
N ALA A 153 22.10 -34.89 26.31
CA ALA A 153 20.83 -34.32 26.70
C ALA A 153 20.90 -32.80 26.96
N VAL A 154 21.97 -32.31 27.60
CA VAL A 154 22.14 -30.88 27.90
C VAL A 154 22.36 -30.07 26.62
N VAL A 155 23.18 -30.61 25.69
CA VAL A 155 23.37 -30.00 24.36
C VAL A 155 22.05 -29.97 23.59
N ALA A 156 21.34 -31.10 23.53
CA ALA A 156 20.09 -31.22 22.80
C ALA A 156 19.01 -30.25 23.31
N ALA A 157 18.92 -30.03 24.62
CA ALA A 157 18.00 -29.08 25.20
C ALA A 157 18.29 -27.63 24.76
N GLY A 158 19.55 -27.19 24.83
CA GLY A 158 19.93 -25.83 24.42
C GLY A 158 19.81 -25.57 22.91
N VAL A 159 20.06 -26.61 22.09
CA VAL A 159 19.83 -26.54 20.64
C VAL A 159 18.33 -26.51 20.32
N SER A 160 17.51 -27.28 21.02
CA SER A 160 16.06 -27.26 20.82
C SER A 160 15.46 -25.90 21.18
N GLU A 161 15.92 -25.28 22.27
CA GLU A 161 15.54 -23.93 22.68
C GLU A 161 15.86 -22.89 21.59
N ALA A 162 17.09 -22.98 21.07
CA ALA A 162 17.57 -22.16 19.96
C ALA A 162 16.67 -22.26 18.72
N LEU A 163 16.31 -23.49 18.30
CA LEU A 163 15.52 -23.72 17.09
C LEU A 163 14.11 -23.13 17.17
N VAL A 164 13.49 -23.13 18.36
CA VAL A 164 12.18 -22.48 18.58
C VAL A 164 12.25 -20.99 18.25
N THR A 165 13.34 -20.32 18.64
CA THR A 165 13.54 -18.89 18.38
C THR A 165 13.65 -18.59 16.88
N THR A 166 14.30 -19.47 16.11
CA THR A 166 14.36 -19.32 14.64
C THR A 166 13.00 -19.57 14.00
N ALA A 167 12.27 -20.59 14.42
CA ALA A 167 10.92 -20.84 13.92
C ALA A 167 10.00 -19.63 14.16
N ALA A 168 10.09 -19.01 15.34
CA ALA A 168 9.33 -17.81 15.66
C ALA A 168 9.75 -16.61 14.79
N GLY A 169 11.06 -16.40 14.58
CA GLY A 169 11.57 -15.34 13.70
C GLY A 169 11.09 -15.47 12.26
N LEU A 170 11.08 -16.70 11.73
CA LEU A 170 10.52 -17.00 10.40
C LEU A 170 9.01 -16.75 10.35
N ALA A 171 8.26 -17.16 11.37
CA ALA A 171 6.81 -16.93 11.41
C ALA A 171 6.47 -15.43 11.37
N VAL A 172 7.14 -14.61 12.18
CA VAL A 172 6.96 -13.15 12.19
C VAL A 172 7.32 -12.55 10.83
N ALA A 173 8.43 -12.99 10.23
CA ALA A 173 8.89 -12.50 8.94
C ALA A 173 7.91 -12.81 7.81
N VAL A 174 7.42 -14.06 7.73
CA VAL A 174 6.46 -14.49 6.70
C VAL A 174 5.20 -13.64 6.75
N ILE A 175 4.63 -13.43 7.95
CA ILE A 175 3.44 -12.60 8.12
C ILE A 175 3.73 -11.16 7.68
N ALA A 176 4.86 -10.58 8.10
CA ALA A 176 5.24 -9.22 7.72
C ALA A 176 5.41 -9.07 6.19
N VAL A 177 6.03 -10.03 5.51
CA VAL A 177 6.21 -10.03 4.04
C VAL A 177 4.87 -10.06 3.31
N ILE A 178 3.93 -10.90 3.76
CA ILE A 178 2.59 -11.00 3.15
C ILE A 178 1.90 -9.63 3.18
N PHE A 179 1.85 -9.00 4.36
CA PHE A 179 1.20 -7.69 4.50
C PHE A 179 1.97 -6.57 3.81
N PHE A 180 3.30 -6.59 3.85
CA PHE A 180 4.12 -5.63 3.11
C PHE A 180 3.79 -5.64 1.61
N ASN A 181 3.76 -6.83 1.00
CA ASN A 181 3.44 -6.97 -0.42
C ASN A 181 1.99 -6.60 -0.74
N TYR A 182 1.04 -6.95 0.14
CA TYR A 182 -0.35 -6.56 0.01
C TYR A 182 -0.52 -5.04 -0.02
N PHE A 183 0.02 -4.34 0.97
CA PHE A 183 -0.08 -2.87 1.05
C PHE A 183 0.70 -2.19 -0.07
N LYS A 184 1.90 -2.68 -0.42
CA LYS A 184 2.66 -2.15 -1.55
C LYS A 184 1.88 -2.21 -2.85
N SER A 185 1.21 -3.33 -3.12
CA SER A 185 0.36 -3.49 -4.31
C SER A 185 -0.83 -2.53 -4.29
N ARG A 186 -1.49 -2.38 -3.12
CA ARG A 186 -2.60 -1.43 -2.95
C ARG A 186 -2.16 0.02 -3.15
N ILE A 187 -1.07 0.46 -2.52
CA ILE A 187 -0.50 1.80 -2.69
C ILE A 187 -0.22 2.08 -4.17
N LYS A 188 0.39 1.12 -4.88
CA LYS A 188 0.68 1.28 -6.31
C LYS A 188 -0.60 1.50 -7.12
N ALA A 189 -1.64 0.72 -6.88
CA ALA A 189 -2.92 0.86 -7.57
C ALA A 189 -3.57 2.23 -7.28
N TYR A 190 -3.63 2.64 -6.01
CA TYR A 190 -4.15 3.96 -5.61
C TYR A 190 -3.36 5.11 -6.24
N ASN A 191 -2.03 5.04 -6.22
CA ASN A 191 -1.17 6.06 -6.82
C ASN A 191 -1.40 6.19 -8.33
N GLN A 192 -1.53 5.07 -9.05
CA GLN A 192 -1.86 5.08 -10.48
C GLN A 192 -3.21 5.75 -10.74
N GLU A 193 -4.23 5.44 -9.93
CA GLU A 193 -5.55 6.04 -10.05
C GLU A 193 -5.55 7.55 -9.76
N MET A 194 -4.79 7.99 -8.76
CA MET A 194 -4.60 9.41 -8.46
C MET A 194 -3.89 10.15 -9.60
N ILE A 195 -2.83 9.58 -10.18
CA ILE A 195 -2.10 10.16 -11.32
C ILE A 195 -3.03 10.32 -12.53
N VAL A 196 -3.81 9.28 -12.86
CA VAL A 196 -4.75 9.33 -13.99
C VAL A 196 -5.81 10.40 -13.76
N THR A 197 -6.40 10.45 -12.57
CA THR A 197 -7.44 11.44 -12.26
C THR A 197 -6.90 12.87 -12.27
N ALA A 198 -5.68 13.09 -11.73
CA ALA A 198 -5.02 14.40 -11.76
C ALA A 198 -4.74 14.87 -13.20
N ASN A 199 -4.21 13.98 -14.05
CA ASN A 199 -3.95 14.32 -15.46
C ASN A 199 -5.25 14.66 -16.22
N LYS A 200 -6.33 13.90 -15.97
CA LYS A 200 -7.64 14.19 -16.54
C LYS A 200 -8.13 15.57 -16.11
N LEU A 201 -8.01 15.93 -14.82
CA LEU A 201 -8.36 17.27 -14.35
C LEU A 201 -7.53 18.36 -15.04
N ALA A 202 -6.21 18.18 -15.16
CA ALA A 202 -5.34 19.13 -15.83
C ALA A 202 -5.76 19.36 -17.30
N GLU A 203 -6.16 18.29 -17.98
CA GLU A 203 -6.68 18.35 -19.35
C GLU A 203 -8.02 19.08 -19.42
N MET A 204 -8.93 18.82 -18.48
CA MET A 204 -10.24 19.50 -18.39
C MET A 204 -10.09 21.00 -18.17
N LEU A 205 -9.18 21.41 -17.26
CA LEU A 205 -8.88 22.82 -17.02
C LEU A 205 -8.22 23.49 -18.23
N HIS A 206 -7.39 22.76 -18.98
CA HIS A 206 -6.81 23.28 -20.21
C HIS A 206 -7.86 23.53 -21.32
N PHE A 207 -8.79 22.60 -21.51
CA PHE A 207 -9.90 22.76 -22.46
C PHE A 207 -10.79 23.94 -22.06
N HIS A 208 -11.11 24.04 -20.76
CA HIS A 208 -11.86 25.17 -20.22
C HIS A 208 -11.16 26.52 -20.50
N ASN A 209 -9.86 26.64 -20.20
CA ASN A 209 -9.09 27.88 -20.47
C ASN A 209 -8.95 28.23 -21.96
N THR A 210 -9.05 27.24 -22.85
CA THR A 210 -8.97 27.44 -24.30
C THR A 210 -10.35 27.64 -24.94
N GLY A 211 -11.43 27.61 -24.16
CA GLY A 211 -12.81 27.76 -24.64
C GLY A 211 -13.32 26.57 -25.47
N ALA A 212 -12.58 25.46 -25.48
CA ALA A 212 -12.95 24.27 -26.21
C ALA A 212 -13.82 23.34 -25.33
N PRO A 213 -14.80 22.64 -25.92
CA PRO A 213 -15.67 21.74 -25.17
C PRO A 213 -14.83 20.62 -24.56
N ILE A 214 -15.03 20.37 -23.26
CA ILE A 214 -14.31 19.33 -22.54
C ILE A 214 -14.69 17.95 -23.11
N PRO A 215 -13.73 17.10 -23.53
CA PRO A 215 -14.05 15.77 -24.03
C PRO A 215 -14.72 14.88 -22.98
N THR A 216 -15.88 14.30 -23.32
CA THR A 216 -16.66 13.43 -22.42
C THR A 216 -15.89 12.21 -21.91
N GLU A 217 -14.95 11.70 -22.71
CA GLU A 217 -14.07 10.56 -22.40
C GLU A 217 -13.15 10.83 -21.17
N LEU A 218 -12.99 12.09 -20.75
CA LEU A 218 -12.20 12.45 -19.57
C LEU A 218 -12.91 12.09 -18.26
N TYR A 219 -14.23 12.21 -18.20
CA TYR A 219 -15.07 11.98 -17.00
C TYR A 219 -16.06 10.82 -17.15
N THR A 220 -16.13 10.16 -18.30
CA THR A 220 -16.75 8.84 -18.44
C THR A 220 -15.67 7.75 -18.50
N PRO A 221 -15.83 6.62 -17.79
CA PRO A 221 -14.94 5.48 -17.97
C PRO A 221 -14.96 5.05 -19.44
N PRO A 222 -13.85 4.55 -20.01
CA PRO A 222 -13.86 4.01 -21.36
C PRO A 222 -14.98 2.99 -21.46
N SER A 223 -15.97 3.25 -22.31
CA SER A 223 -17.09 2.34 -22.52
C SER A 223 -16.54 0.94 -22.73
N ALA A 224 -16.87 0.02 -21.82
CA ALA A 224 -16.58 -1.39 -21.99
C ALA A 224 -17.34 -1.84 -23.25
N LYS A 225 -16.60 -1.92 -24.37
CA LYS A 225 -17.04 -2.20 -25.75
C LYS A 225 -17.50 -0.95 -26.53
N ARG A 226 -16.56 -0.29 -27.22
CA ARG A 226 -16.86 0.04 -28.62
C ARG A 226 -16.78 -1.28 -29.40
N PRO A 227 -17.86 -1.76 -30.04
CA PRO A 227 -17.69 -2.75 -31.08
C PRO A 227 -16.73 -2.11 -32.09
N VAL A 228 -15.63 -2.79 -32.40
CA VAL A 228 -14.85 -2.46 -33.59
C VAL A 228 -15.85 -2.59 -34.74
N THR A 229 -16.37 -1.47 -35.23
CA THR A 229 -17.20 -1.47 -36.43
C THR A 229 -16.33 -2.06 -37.53
N ALA A 230 -16.66 -3.29 -37.93
CA ALA A 230 -16.04 -3.96 -39.05
C ALA A 230 -16.10 -3.00 -40.26
N PRO A 231 -15.03 -2.88 -41.05
CA PRO A 231 -15.07 -2.04 -42.23
C PRO A 231 -16.23 -2.48 -43.13
N ALA A 232 -17.04 -1.52 -43.57
CA ALA A 232 -18.19 -1.76 -44.42
C ALA A 232 -17.80 -2.66 -45.62
N PRO A 233 -18.61 -3.67 -45.97
CA PRO A 233 -18.31 -4.49 -47.14
C PRO A 233 -18.23 -3.59 -48.37
N ARG A 234 -17.13 -3.71 -49.12
CA ARG A 234 -16.94 -2.97 -50.38
C ARG A 234 -18.12 -3.26 -51.29
N PRO A 235 -18.72 -2.26 -51.96
CA PRO A 235 -19.77 -2.52 -52.93
C PRO A 235 -19.22 -3.45 -54.02
N SER A 236 -19.87 -4.61 -54.19
CA SER A 236 -19.63 -5.51 -55.31
C SER A 236 -19.91 -4.75 -56.60
N GLY A 237 -18.88 -4.59 -57.43
CA GLY A 237 -18.99 -3.92 -58.73
C GLY A 237 -20.04 -4.58 -59.63
N PRO A 238 -20.59 -3.83 -60.60
CA PRO A 238 -21.67 -4.32 -61.44
C PRO A 238 -21.21 -5.49 -62.29
N ALA A 239 -21.99 -6.58 -62.25
CA ALA A 239 -21.86 -7.71 -63.16
C ALA A 239 -22.08 -7.19 -64.60
N GLY A 240 -21.00 -7.17 -65.39
CA GLY A 240 -21.06 -6.88 -66.81
C GLY A 240 -21.82 -7.99 -67.53
N GLY A 241 -22.97 -7.64 -68.10
CA GLY A 241 -23.62 -8.39 -69.16
C GLY A 241 -23.19 -7.82 -70.50
N THR A 242 -22.61 -8.67 -71.34
CA THR A 242 -22.97 -8.98 -72.75
C THR A 242 -21.91 -9.94 -73.28
#